data_AF-A0A6M0T7Y0-F1
#
_entry.id   AF-A0A6M0T7Y0-F1
#
_cell.length_a   1.000
_cell.length_b   1.000
_cell.length_c   1.000
_cell.angle_alpha   90.00
_cell.angle_beta   90.00
_cell.angle_gamma   90.00
#
_symmetry.space_group_name_H-M   'P 1'
#
loop_
_entity.id
_entity.type
_entity.pdbx_description
1 polymer ?
#
loop_
_entity_poly.entity_id
_entity_poly.type
_entity_poly.pdbx_seq_one_letter_code
_entity_poly.pdbx_strand_id
1 'polypeptide(L)' 'MAKSSNKLVVPEAKQGLNNLKTEVANEVGIANYDSVDKGNLTARQNGYVGGGMTKKMVEAYENSLK' A
#
# COMPACT_ATOMS: atom_id res chain seq x y z
N MET A 1 -14.79 -9.93 15.91
CA MET A 1 -14.29 -10.00 14.52
C MET A 1 -12.89 -10.60 14.55
N ALA A 2 -12.67 -11.71 13.83
CA ALA A 2 -11.33 -12.28 13.70
C ALA A 2 -10.42 -11.26 13.00
N LYS A 3 -9.38 -10.79 13.70
CA LYS A 3 -8.34 -9.94 13.12
C LYS A 3 -7.55 -10.83 12.16
N SER A 4 -7.97 -10.89 10.89
CA SER A 4 -7.16 -11.47 9.82
C SER A 4 -5.87 -10.67 9.74
N SER A 5 -4.83 -11.12 10.42
CA SER A 5 -3.50 -10.55 10.28
C SER A 5 -2.92 -11.14 9.00
N ASN A 6 -3.06 -10.43 7.88
CA ASN A 6 -2.20 -10.71 6.73
C ASN A 6 -0.76 -10.62 7.20
N LYS A 7 -0.12 -11.79 7.35
CA LYS A 7 1.28 -11.88 7.72
C LYS A 7 2.09 -11.58 6.47
N LEU A 8 2.99 -10.62 6.58
CA LEU A 8 3.91 -10.31 5.50
C LEU A 8 4.84 -11.50 5.27
N VAL A 9 5.15 -11.77 4.00
CA VAL A 9 6.13 -12.81 3.61
C VAL A 9 7.50 -12.49 4.18
N VAL A 10 7.86 -11.20 4.19
CA VAL A 10 9.07 -10.65 4.82
C VAL A 10 8.64 -9.68 5.92
N PRO A 11 8.58 -10.10 7.20
CA PRO A 11 8.12 -9.25 8.30
C PRO A 11 8.91 -7.94 8.47
N GLU A 12 10.20 -7.97 8.17
CA GLU A 12 11.13 -6.85 8.27
C GLU A 12 10.77 -5.72 7.28
N ALA A 13 10.12 -6.06 6.16
CA ALA A 13 9.70 -5.11 5.14
C ALA A 13 8.48 -4.26 5.56
N LYS A 14 7.88 -4.51 6.73
CA LYS A 14 6.64 -3.84 7.18
C LYS A 14 6.74 -2.31 7.12
N GLN A 15 7.83 -1.75 7.62
CA GLN A 15 8.01 -0.30 7.64
C GLN A 15 8.15 0.26 6.21
N GLY A 16 8.94 -0.39 5.36
CA GLY A 16 9.09 0.01 3.97
C GLY A 16 7.78 -0.06 3.19
N LEU A 17 6.99 -1.13 3.38
CA LEU A 17 5.68 -1.28 2.75
C LEU A 17 4.65 -0.26 3.25
N ASN A 18 4.73 0.17 4.52
CA ASN A 18 3.90 1.26 5.01
C ASN A 18 4.30 2.60 4.36
N ASN A 19 5.59 2.90 4.27
CA ASN A 19 6.05 4.12 3.60
C ASN A 19 5.58 4.17 2.13
N LEU A 20 5.74 3.06 1.40
CA LEU A 20 5.27 2.95 0.01
C LEU A 20 3.76 3.18 -0.09
N LYS A 21 2.99 2.61 0.84
CA LYS A 21 1.53 2.80 0.89
C LYS A 21 1.16 4.27 1.09
N THR A 22 1.84 4.96 1.99
CA THR A 22 1.60 6.38 2.27
C THR A 22 1.98 7.25 1.07
N GLU A 23 3.10 6.95 0.43
CA GLU A 23 3.54 7.64 -0.79
C GLU A 23 2.50 7.49 -1.91
N VAL A 24 2.09 6.26 -2.23
CA VAL A 24 1.08 6.01 -3.25
C VAL A 24 -0.26 6.65 -2.88
N ALA A 25 -0.65 6.61 -1.61
CA ALA A 25 -1.87 7.24 -1.15
C ALA A 25 -1.86 8.77 -1.38
N ASN A 26 -0.73 9.41 -1.11
CA ASN A 26 -0.54 10.84 -1.38
C ASN A 26 -0.62 11.14 -2.89
N GLU A 27 -0.03 10.29 -3.75
CA GLU A 27 -0.10 10.45 -5.21
C GLU A 27 -1.53 10.37 -5.75
N VAL A 28 -2.37 9.51 -5.17
CA VAL A 28 -3.79 9.39 -5.55
C VAL A 28 -4.69 10.40 -4.83
N GLY A 29 -4.11 11.37 -4.11
CA GLY A 29 -4.81 12.48 -3.46
C GLY A 29 -5.51 12.12 -2.15
N ILE A 30 -5.13 11.01 -1.50
CA ILE A 30 -5.69 10.60 -0.21
C ILE A 30 -4.71 11.01 0.91
N ALA A 31 -5.01 12.15 1.54
CA ALA A 31 -4.24 12.62 2.69
C ALA A 31 -4.46 11.73 3.93
N ASN A 32 -3.45 11.65 4.78
CA ASN A 32 -3.51 10.98 6.09
C ASN A 32 -3.93 9.50 6.05
N TYR A 33 -3.60 8.79 4.96
CA TYR A 33 -4.02 7.40 4.76
C TYR A 33 -3.62 6.45 5.90
N ASP A 34 -2.52 6.71 6.59
CA ASP A 34 -2.08 5.92 7.75
C ASP A 34 -3.03 6.03 8.94
N SER A 35 -3.52 7.24 9.23
CA SER A 35 -4.36 7.54 10.40
C SER A 35 -5.85 7.42 10.12
N VAL A 36 -6.26 7.50 8.86
CA VAL A 36 -7.66 7.39 8.46
C VAL A 36 -8.14 5.94 8.59
N ASP A 37 -9.37 5.77 9.09
CA ASP A 37 -10.07 4.49 9.04
C ASP A 37 -10.37 4.14 7.58
N LYS A 38 -9.83 3.01 7.13
CA LYS A 38 -9.96 2.55 5.75
C LYS A 38 -11.41 2.17 5.41
N GLY A 39 -12.27 1.96 6.41
CA GLY A 39 -13.71 1.80 6.24
C GLY A 39 -14.44 3.07 5.81
N ASN A 40 -13.86 4.25 6.06
CA ASN A 40 -14.43 5.54 5.62
C ASN A 40 -14.01 5.91 4.19
N LEU A 41 -13.04 5.19 3.61
CA LEU A 41 -12.62 5.37 2.23
C LEU A 41 -13.44 4.46 1.32
N THR A 42 -13.74 4.96 0.12
CA THR A 42 -14.44 4.13 -0.87
C THR A 42 -13.58 2.92 -1.26
N ALA A 43 -14.23 1.81 -1.62
CA ALA A 43 -13.53 0.62 -2.10
C ALA A 43 -12.61 0.93 -3.29
N ARG A 44 -13.02 1.88 -4.15
CA ARG A 44 -12.23 2.36 -5.28
C ARG A 44 -10.96 3.10 -4.86
N GLN A 45 -11.04 3.97 -3.85
CA GLN A 45 -9.88 4.68 -3.30
C GLN A 45 -8.86 3.71 -2.69
N ASN A 46 -9.32 2.78 -1.85
CA ASN A 46 -8.44 1.73 -1.30
C ASN A 46 -7.83 0.86 -2.41
N GLY A 47 -8.62 0.54 -3.44
CA GLY A 47 -8.17 -0.19 -4.62
C GLY A 47 -7.08 0.53 -5.40
N TYR A 48 -7.18 1.85 -5.56
CA TYR A 48 -6.14 2.65 -6.23
C TYR A 48 -4.82 2.67 -5.46
N VAL A 49 -4.87 2.76 -4.13
CA VAL A 49 -3.64 2.67 -3.32
C VAL A 49 -3.00 1.29 -3.48
N GLY A 50 -3.78 0.21 -3.32
CA GLY A 50 -3.26 -1.15 -3.46
C GLY A 50 -2.70 -1.43 -4.86
N GLY A 51 -3.42 -1.01 -5.91
CA GLY A 51 -2.98 -1.16 -7.30
C GLY A 51 -1.72 -0.35 -7.61
N GLY A 52 -1.62 0.88 -7.12
CA GLY A 52 -0.44 1.73 -7.27
C GLY A 52 0.78 1.15 -6.58
N MET A 53 0.63 0.59 -5.36
CA MET A 53 1.71 -0.12 -4.68
C MET A 53 2.22 -1.29 -5.53
N THR A 54 1.31 -2.15 -6.03
CA THR A 54 1.70 -3.29 -6.88
C THR A 54 2.41 -2.83 -8.14
N LYS A 55 1.91 -1.78 -8.81
CA LYS A 55 2.54 -1.24 -10.02
C LYS A 55 3.98 -0.79 -9.75
N LYS A 56 4.21 -0.02 -8.68
CA LYS A 56 5.56 0.44 -8.30
C LYS A 56 6.49 -0.72 -7.93
N MET A 57 6.00 -1.72 -7.21
CA MET A 57 6.78 -2.90 -6.85
C MET A 57 7.19 -3.70 -8.10
N VAL A 58 6.28 -3.89 -9.04
CA VAL A 58 6.56 -4.57 -10.31
C VAL A 58 7.57 -3.76 -11.13
N GLU A 59 7.39 -2.44 -11.25
CA GLU A 59 8.32 -1.57 -11.97
C GLU A 59 9.74 -1.61 -11.37
N ALA A 60 9.87 -1.56 -10.04
CA ALA A 60 11.16 -1.67 -9.36
C ALA A 60 11.82 -3.03 -9.62
N TYR A 61 11.03 -4.12 -9.61
CA TYR A 61 11.51 -5.45 -9.94
C TYR A 61 11.94 -5.57 -11.41
N GLU A 62 11.13 -5.09 -12.35
CA GLU A 62 11.47 -5.05 -13.78
C GLU A 62 12.75 -4.24 -14.03
N ASN A 63 12.95 -3.12 -13.35
CA ASN A 63 14.18 -2.33 -13.42
C ASN A 63 15.40 -3.08 -12.85
N SER A 64 15.22 -3.95 -11.87
CA SER A 64 16.32 -4.77 -11.33
C SER A 64 16.74 -5.93 -12.24
N LEU A 65 15.92 -6.27 -13.24
CA LEU A 65 16.20 -7.31 -14.24
C LEU A 65 16.87 -6.77 -15.52
N LYS A 66 16.97 -5.44 -15.66
CA LYS A 66 17.70 -4.79 -16.74
C LYS A 66 19.20 -4.88 -16.49
#